data_AF-A0AAW9QYL3-F1
#
_entry.id   AF-A0AAW9QYL3-F1
#
_cell.length_a   1.000
_cell.length_b   1.000
_cell.length_c   1.000
_cell.angle_alpha   90.00
_cell.angle_beta   90.00
_cell.angle_gamma   90.00
#
_symmetry.space_group_name_H-M   'P 1'
#
loop_
_entity.id
_entity.type
_entity.pdbx_description
1 polymer ?
#
loop_
_entity_poly.entity_id
_entity_poly.type
_entity_poly.pdbx_seq_one_letter_code
_entity_poly.pdbx_strand_id
1 'polypeptide(L)'
;MTRFHLGFSDGDAAYQLREQLWNLGSLGISRLVGPFRSPKTNEYLVSVEAESDEAIQLVANSDGRPLTNEEYEAYTAYSLGDRNDYIVPIQVNLVSKGYFQRRADGIFDLEMQQAVKAFQRDEGLEATGILDEETMNRLRDDKLFGI
;
A
#
# COMPACT_ATOMS: atom_id res chain seq x y z
N MET A 1 17.49 -5.04 11.26
CA MET A 1 16.28 -4.47 10.64
C MET A 1 15.15 -5.43 10.86
N THR A 2 14.07 -4.95 11.47
CA THR A 2 12.87 -5.74 11.74
C THR A 2 11.69 -5.07 11.05
N ARG A 3 10.96 -5.83 10.22
CA ARG A 3 9.76 -5.33 9.56
C ARG A 3 8.54 -5.65 10.40
N PHE A 4 7.68 -4.66 10.60
CA PHE A 4 6.41 -4.78 11.28
C PHE A 4 5.28 -4.37 10.36
N HIS A 5 4.15 -5.03 10.51
CA HIS A 5 2.89 -4.69 9.85
C HIS A 5 1.82 -4.56 10.92
N LEU A 6 1.07 -3.47 10.86
CA LEU A 6 0.07 -3.13 11.85
C LEU A 6 -1.24 -2.76 11.15
N GLY A 7 -2.35 -3.29 11.68
CA GLY A 7 -3.71 -2.90 11.33
C GLY A 7 -4.34 -2.11 12.47
N PHE A 8 -4.92 -0.96 12.15
CA PHE A 8 -5.61 -0.09 13.09
C PHE A 8 -7.07 0.04 12.70
N SER A 9 -7.99 -0.11 13.66
CA SER A 9 -9.40 0.15 13.44
C SER A 9 -9.72 1.65 13.32
N ASP A 10 -8.86 2.50 13.90
CA ASP A 10 -8.97 3.95 13.93
C ASP A 10 -7.82 4.61 13.16
N GLY A 11 -8.16 5.62 12.35
CA GLY A 11 -7.18 6.39 11.58
C GLY A 11 -6.31 7.27 12.46
N ASP A 12 -6.87 7.85 13.53
CA ASP A 12 -6.15 8.79 14.38
C ASP A 12 -4.94 8.11 15.05
N ALA A 13 -5.13 6.90 15.60
CA ALA A 13 -4.05 6.10 16.18
C ALA A 13 -2.96 5.76 15.14
N ALA A 14 -3.36 5.40 13.92
CA ALA A 14 -2.43 5.05 12.86
C ALA A 14 -1.58 6.27 12.41
N TYR A 15 -2.21 7.44 12.27
CA TYR A 15 -1.50 8.69 11.92
C TYR A 15 -0.61 9.18 13.06
N GLN A 16 -1.03 9.03 14.32
CA GLN A 16 -0.19 9.36 15.47
C GLN A 16 1.08 8.51 15.51
N LEU A 17 0.97 7.18 15.30
CA LEU A 17 2.16 6.34 15.20
C LEU A 17 3.08 6.79 14.06
N ARG A 18 2.51 7.08 12.87
CA ARG A 18 3.30 7.58 11.73
C ARG A 18 4.09 8.84 12.09
N GLU A 19 3.46 9.80 12.77
CA GLU A 19 4.12 11.04 13.18
C GLU A 19 5.25 10.80 14.20
N GLN A 20 5.03 9.91 15.17
CA GLN A 20 6.06 9.54 16.13
C GLN A 20 7.26 8.86 15.44
N LEU A 21 7.00 7.94 14.49
CA LEU A 21 8.04 7.29 13.69
C LEU A 21 8.77 8.29 12.79
N TRP A 22 8.05 9.25 12.20
CA TRP A 22 8.64 10.33 11.40
C TRP A 22 9.61 11.18 12.21
N ASN A 23 9.26 11.48 13.47
CA ASN A 23 10.10 12.27 14.36
C ASN A 23 11.39 11.55 14.80
N LEU A 24 11.44 10.22 14.73
CA LEU A 24 12.69 9.45 14.88
C LEU A 24 13.60 9.60 13.65
N GLY A 25 13.02 9.88 12.49
CA GLY A 25 13.73 10.07 11.23
C GLY A 25 14.59 8.87 10.84
N SER A 26 15.65 9.13 10.06
CA SER A 26 16.57 8.10 9.56
C SER A 26 17.40 7.40 10.64
N LEU A 27 17.26 7.79 11.91
CA LEU A 27 17.96 7.17 13.03
C LEU A 27 17.23 5.91 13.54
N GLY A 28 15.92 5.81 13.30
CA GLY A 28 15.10 4.72 13.83
C GLY A 28 14.41 3.86 12.76
N ILE A 29 14.17 4.42 11.58
CA ILE A 29 13.40 3.76 10.51
C ILE A 29 14.09 3.87 9.14
N SER A 30 14.09 2.77 8.39
CA SER A 30 14.56 2.71 6.99
C SER A 30 13.41 2.87 6.00
N ARG A 31 12.22 2.41 6.37
CA ARG A 31 11.03 2.43 5.53
C ARG A 31 9.80 2.62 6.39
N LEU A 32 8.90 3.48 5.91
CA LEU A 32 7.57 3.68 6.50
C LEU A 32 6.55 3.77 5.36
N VAL A 33 5.56 2.88 5.39
CA VAL A 33 4.47 2.82 4.43
C VAL A 33 3.15 3.04 5.17
N GLY A 34 2.37 4.02 4.72
CA GLY A 34 1.06 4.34 5.29
C GLY A 34 1.05 5.46 6.34
N PRO A 35 -0.08 5.63 7.04
CA PRO A 35 -1.24 4.74 7.02
C PRO A 35 -2.05 4.89 5.74
N PHE A 36 -2.63 3.79 5.27
CA PHE A 36 -3.62 3.78 4.19
C PHE A 36 -4.70 2.76 4.51
N ARG A 37 -5.88 2.94 3.92
CA ARG A 37 -7.05 2.13 4.27
C ARG A 37 -7.11 0.88 3.43
N SER A 38 -7.09 -0.27 4.08
CA SER A 38 -7.25 -1.61 3.50
C SER A 38 -8.52 -1.68 2.64
N PRO A 39 -8.44 -2.04 1.34
CA PRO A 39 -9.62 -2.34 0.54
C PRO A 39 -10.41 -3.55 1.06
N LYS A 40 -9.79 -4.44 1.84
CA LYS A 40 -10.40 -5.70 2.27
C LYS A 40 -11.04 -5.63 3.65
N THR A 41 -10.37 -4.97 4.59
CA THR A 41 -10.72 -5.02 6.02
C THR A 41 -11.18 -3.69 6.58
N ASN A 42 -11.09 -2.59 5.82
CA ASN A 42 -11.48 -1.25 6.27
C ASN A 42 -10.53 -0.67 7.35
N GLU A 43 -9.52 -1.43 7.78
CA GLU A 43 -8.47 -1.03 8.72
C GLU A 43 -7.48 -0.07 8.05
N TYR A 44 -6.83 0.77 8.86
CA TYR A 44 -5.65 1.53 8.44
C TYR A 44 -4.40 0.68 8.64
N LEU A 45 -3.62 0.52 7.58
CA LEU A 45 -2.43 -0.33 7.56
C LEU A 45 -1.19 0.52 7.61
N VAL A 46 -0.25 0.16 8.49
CA VAL A 46 1.09 0.74 8.57
C VAL A 46 2.10 -0.38 8.45
N SER A 47 3.10 -0.22 7.59
CA SER A 47 4.29 -1.08 7.57
C SER A 47 5.53 -0.25 7.85
N VAL A 48 6.42 -0.76 8.68
CA VAL A 48 7.64 -0.08 9.08
C VAL A 48 8.81 -1.05 9.13
N GLU A 49 9.94 -0.64 8.57
CA GLU A 49 11.23 -1.28 8.78
C GLU A 49 11.99 -0.45 9.82
N ALA A 50 12.13 -1.03 11.00
CA ALA A 50 12.79 -0.41 12.14
C ALA A 50 14.23 -0.93 12.29
N GLU A 51 15.12 -0.01 12.65
CA GLU A 51 16.54 -0.27 12.86
C GLU A 51 16.96 -0.09 14.32
N SER A 52 16.31 0.81 15.05
CA SER A 52 16.63 1.12 16.44
C SER A 52 15.65 0.49 17.43
N ASP A 53 16.12 0.26 18.65
CA ASP A 53 15.30 -0.25 19.75
C ASP A 53 14.15 0.72 20.09
N GLU A 54 14.36 2.03 19.96
CA GLU A 54 13.32 3.04 20.17
C GLU A 54 12.17 2.90 19.16
N ALA A 55 12.50 2.71 17.88
CA ALA A 55 11.48 2.50 16.85
C ALA A 55 10.74 1.18 17.07
N ILE A 56 11.44 0.11 17.44
CA ILE A 56 10.83 -1.18 17.76
C ILE A 56 9.88 -1.06 18.96
N GLN A 57 10.29 -0.37 20.03
CA GLN A 57 9.44 -0.15 21.20
C GLN A 57 8.23 0.71 20.87
N LEU A 58 8.40 1.75 20.04
CA LEU A 58 7.31 2.61 19.62
C LEU A 58 6.22 1.82 18.86
N VAL A 59 6.63 0.96 17.94
CA VAL A 59 5.73 0.07 17.19
C VAL A 59 5.06 -0.95 18.12
N ALA A 60 5.83 -1.57 19.01
CA ALA A 60 5.34 -2.58 19.95
C ALA A 60 4.32 -2.03 20.97
N ASN A 61 4.45 -0.75 21.33
CA ASN A 61 3.55 -0.07 22.26
C ASN A 61 2.39 0.66 21.57
N SER A 62 2.26 0.54 20.24
CA SER A 62 1.15 1.15 19.50
C SER A 62 -0.16 0.37 19.69
N ASP A 63 -1.29 1.03 19.42
CA ASP A 63 -2.62 0.39 19.42
C ASP A 63 -2.88 -0.48 18.18
N GLY A 64 -1.88 -0.62 17.30
CA GLY A 64 -1.98 -1.40 16.08
C GLY A 64 -1.98 -2.88 16.37
N ARG A 65 -2.93 -3.63 15.78
CA ARG A 65 -2.89 -5.09 15.80
C ARG A 65 -1.73 -5.57 14.92
N PRO A 66 -0.81 -6.40 15.44
CA PRO A 66 0.21 -7.02 14.61
C PRO A 66 -0.42 -7.87 13.50
N LEU A 67 0.08 -7.68 12.28
CA LEU A 67 -0.26 -8.47 11.11
C LEU A 67 0.94 -9.33 10.72
N THR A 68 0.66 -10.56 10.32
CA THR A 68 1.60 -11.37 9.56
C THR A 68 1.86 -10.76 8.18
N ASN A 69 2.94 -11.18 7.51
CA ASN A 69 3.20 -10.76 6.13
C ASN A 69 2.07 -11.18 5.19
N GLU A 70 1.54 -12.40 5.36
CA GLU A 70 0.43 -12.92 4.57
C GLU A 70 -0.85 -12.10 4.75
N GLU A 71 -1.20 -11.73 5.98
CA GLU A 71 -2.34 -10.82 6.24
C GLU A 71 -2.10 -9.45 5.62
N TYR A 72 -0.90 -8.88 5.78
CA TYR A 72 -0.58 -7.57 5.20
C TYR A 72 -0.70 -7.59 3.67
N GLU A 73 -0.10 -8.58 3.01
CA GLU A 73 -0.19 -8.73 1.56
C GLU A 73 -1.65 -8.91 1.11
N ALA A 74 -2.43 -9.74 1.80
CA ALA A 74 -3.84 -9.95 1.50
C ALA A 74 -4.68 -8.67 1.70
N TYR A 75 -4.37 -7.86 2.71
CA TYR A 75 -5.15 -6.66 3.06
C TYR A 75 -4.78 -5.45 2.21
N THR A 76 -3.59 -5.42 1.63
CA THR A 76 -3.10 -4.31 0.79
C THR A 76 -3.41 -4.51 -0.70
N ALA A 77 -3.66 -5.75 -1.12
CA ALA A 77 -3.90 -6.08 -2.52
C ALA A 77 -5.27 -5.59 -3.02
N TYR A 78 -5.30 -4.94 -4.18
CA TYR A 78 -6.55 -4.63 -4.88
C TYR A 78 -6.84 -5.65 -5.98
N SER A 79 -8.10 -6.06 -6.11
CA SER A 79 -8.55 -7.08 -7.06
C SER A 79 -9.95 -6.79 -7.60
N LEU A 80 -10.37 -7.59 -8.58
CA LEU A 80 -11.72 -7.53 -9.16
C LEU A 80 -12.81 -7.45 -8.08
N GLY A 81 -13.68 -6.45 -8.19
CA GLY A 81 -14.78 -6.18 -7.26
C GLY A 81 -14.49 -5.08 -6.24
N ASP A 82 -13.23 -4.74 -5.99
CA ASP A 82 -12.87 -3.69 -5.03
C ASP A 82 -13.30 -2.30 -5.51
N ARG A 83 -13.71 -1.47 -4.56
CA ARG A 83 -14.14 -0.09 -4.81
C ARG A 83 -13.64 0.82 -3.71
N ASN A 84 -12.83 1.80 -4.07
CA ASN A 84 -12.24 2.73 -3.13
C ASN A 84 -11.62 3.92 -3.88
N ASP A 85 -11.65 5.11 -3.30
CA ASP A 85 -11.04 6.31 -3.88
C ASP A 85 -9.52 6.16 -4.08
N TYR A 86 -8.86 5.30 -3.29
CA TYR A 86 -7.44 4.96 -3.49
C TYR A 86 -7.15 4.22 -4.81
N ILE A 87 -8.15 3.62 -5.47
CA ILE A 87 -8.00 3.01 -6.80
C ILE A 87 -7.89 4.09 -7.89
N VAL A 88 -8.49 5.26 -7.70
CA VAL A 88 -8.49 6.36 -8.69
C VAL A 88 -7.08 6.74 -9.16
N PRO A 89 -6.11 7.07 -8.28
CA PRO A 89 -4.76 7.41 -8.74
C PRO A 89 -4.05 6.26 -9.45
N ILE A 90 -4.34 5.01 -9.08
CA ILE A 90 -3.80 3.82 -9.76
C ILE A 90 -4.35 3.73 -11.18
N GLN A 91 -5.67 3.88 -11.35
CA GLN A 91 -6.30 3.93 -12.67
C GLN A 91 -5.73 5.07 -13.51
N VAL A 92 -5.49 6.25 -12.93
CA VAL A 92 -4.83 7.36 -13.62
C VAL A 92 -3.43 6.99 -14.12
N ASN A 93 -2.63 6.27 -13.32
CA ASN A 93 -1.32 5.78 -13.75
C ASN A 93 -1.41 4.73 -14.86
N LEU A 94 -2.40 3.83 -14.81
CA LEU A 94 -2.64 2.88 -15.90
C LEU A 94 -3.09 3.61 -17.19
N VAL A 95 -3.85 4.70 -17.08
CA VAL A 95 -4.23 5.55 -18.21
C VAL A 95 -3.03 6.27 -18.80
N SER A 96 -2.21 6.91 -17.96
CA SER A 96 -1.03 7.66 -18.43
C SER A 96 -0.02 6.77 -19.14
N LYS A 97 0.08 5.50 -18.72
CA LYS A 97 0.93 4.48 -19.35
C LYS A 97 0.28 3.77 -20.54
N GLY A 98 -0.98 4.07 -20.86
CA GLY A 98 -1.68 3.50 -22.02
C GLY A 98 -2.31 2.12 -21.82
N TYR A 99 -2.32 1.60 -20.59
CA TYR A 99 -2.92 0.30 -20.26
C TYR A 99 -4.43 0.36 -20.00
N PHE A 100 -4.95 1.53 -19.59
CA PHE A 100 -6.36 1.73 -19.27
C PHE A 100 -6.92 2.92 -20.07
N GLN A 101 -8.14 2.79 -20.62
CA GLN A 101 -8.69 3.80 -21.54
C GLN A 101 -9.94 4.50 -20.99
N ARG A 102 -10.35 4.15 -19.77
CA ARG A 102 -11.51 4.72 -19.10
C ARG A 102 -11.13 5.81 -18.12
N ARG A 103 -12.14 6.63 -17.81
CA ARG A 103 -12.05 7.58 -16.71
C ARG A 103 -11.87 6.82 -15.40
N ALA A 104 -10.92 7.27 -14.59
CA ALA A 104 -10.74 6.76 -13.24
C ALA A 104 -11.99 7.05 -12.39
N ASP A 105 -12.57 5.98 -11.83
CA ASP A 105 -13.83 5.95 -11.09
C ASP A 105 -13.69 5.23 -9.74
N GLY A 106 -12.50 4.70 -9.42
CA GLY A 106 -12.22 4.00 -8.17
C GLY A 106 -12.75 2.57 -8.13
N ILE A 107 -13.17 2.00 -9.27
CA ILE A 107 -13.73 0.66 -9.38
C ILE A 107 -12.74 -0.29 -10.05
N PHE A 108 -12.37 -1.35 -9.35
CA PHE A 108 -11.56 -2.43 -9.91
C PHE A 108 -12.46 -3.45 -10.62
N ASP A 109 -12.83 -3.16 -11.86
CA ASP A 109 -13.64 -4.04 -12.70
C ASP A 109 -12.78 -4.95 -13.60
N LEU A 110 -13.44 -5.69 -14.51
CA LEU A 110 -12.78 -6.63 -15.41
C LEU A 110 -11.81 -5.93 -16.38
N GLU A 111 -12.12 -4.70 -16.81
CA GLU A 111 -11.27 -3.94 -17.72
C GLU A 111 -10.03 -3.44 -17.00
N MET A 112 -10.19 -2.97 -15.75
CA MET A 112 -9.05 -2.62 -14.91
C MET A 112 -8.18 -3.86 -14.64
N GLN A 113 -8.77 -5.02 -14.36
CA GLN A 113 -8.01 -6.27 -14.19
C GLN A 113 -7.20 -6.62 -15.45
N GLN A 114 -7.78 -6.46 -16.64
CA GLN A 114 -7.07 -6.70 -17.89
C GLN A 114 -5.92 -5.71 -18.11
N ALA A 115 -6.12 -4.43 -17.78
CA ALA A 115 -5.08 -3.41 -17.80
C ALA A 115 -3.91 -3.77 -16.88
N VAL A 116 -4.20 -4.21 -15.64
CA VAL A 116 -3.19 -4.67 -14.68
C VAL A 116 -2.42 -5.89 -15.21
N LYS A 117 -3.12 -6.88 -15.80
CA LYS A 117 -2.46 -8.05 -16.41
C LYS A 117 -1.55 -7.66 -17.56
N ALA A 118 -1.95 -6.69 -18.39
CA ALA A 118 -1.11 -6.20 -19.48
C ALA A 118 0.14 -5.50 -18.94
N PHE A 119 -0.03 -4.58 -17.98
CA PHE A 119 1.08 -3.91 -17.30
C PHE A 119 2.06 -4.90 -16.66
N GLN A 120 1.56 -5.88 -15.91
CA GLN A 120 2.37 -6.90 -15.26
C GLN A 120 3.22 -7.68 -16.29
N ARG A 121 2.64 -8.10 -17.41
CA ARG A 121 3.40 -8.80 -18.46
C ARG A 121 4.53 -7.95 -19.03
N ASP A 122 4.25 -6.68 -19.29
CA ASP A 122 5.20 -5.76 -19.92
C ASP A 122 6.34 -5.38 -18.96
N GLU A 123 6.07 -5.38 -17.65
CA GLU A 123 7.10 -5.18 -16.61
C GLU A 123 7.81 -6.48 -16.18
N GLY A 124 7.46 -7.63 -16.77
CA GLY A 124 8.06 -8.94 -16.45
C GLY A 124 7.58 -9.55 -15.12
N LEU A 125 6.45 -9.08 -14.59
CA LEU A 125 5.77 -9.64 -13.42
C LEU A 125 4.84 -10.80 -13.81
N GLU A 126 4.46 -11.61 -12.83
CA GLU A 126 3.39 -12.59 -13.03
C GLU A 126 2.06 -11.86 -13.31
N ALA A 127 1.36 -12.24 -14.38
CA ALA A 127 0.13 -11.59 -14.85
C ALA A 127 -1.12 -12.03 -14.06
N THR A 128 -1.09 -11.87 -12.75
CA THR A 128 -2.16 -12.25 -11.81
C THR A 128 -3.41 -11.39 -12.01
N GLY A 129 -3.24 -10.12 -12.41
CA GLY A 129 -4.29 -9.12 -12.45
C GLY A 129 -4.69 -8.59 -11.07
N ILE A 130 -3.87 -8.84 -10.05
CA ILE A 130 -4.00 -8.30 -8.71
C ILE A 130 -2.98 -7.16 -8.56
N LEU A 131 -3.39 -6.04 -7.96
CA LEU A 131 -2.48 -4.97 -7.59
C LEU A 131 -1.96 -5.23 -6.18
N ASP A 132 -0.92 -6.03 -6.09
CA ASP A 132 -0.12 -6.24 -4.88
C ASP A 132 0.95 -5.14 -4.72
N GLU A 133 1.74 -5.23 -3.64
CA GLU A 133 2.79 -4.26 -3.34
C GLU A 133 3.83 -4.16 -4.47
N GLU A 134 4.23 -5.29 -5.07
CA GLU A 134 5.21 -5.31 -6.15
C GLU A 134 4.68 -4.59 -7.40
N THR A 135 3.45 -4.92 -7.82
CA THR A 135 2.81 -4.28 -8.97
C THR A 135 2.60 -2.79 -8.72
N MET A 136 2.18 -2.40 -7.50
CA MET A 136 2.01 -0.99 -7.14
C MET A 136 3.33 -0.23 -7.12
N ASN A 137 4.41 -0.82 -6.57
CA ASN A 137 5.74 -0.19 -6.58
C ASN A 137 6.21 0.04 -8.01
N ARG A 138 6.04 -0.95 -8.88
CA ARG A 138 6.40 -0.84 -10.29
C ARG A 138 5.58 0.22 -11.04
N LEU A 139 4.30 0.35 -10.69
CA LEU A 139 3.41 1.35 -11.25
C LEU A 139 3.77 2.77 -10.78
N ARG A 140 4.23 2.92 -9.52
CA ARG A 140 4.60 4.19 -8.88
C ARG A 140 6.00 4.69 -9.24
N ASP A 141 6.92 3.80 -9.64
CA ASP A 141 8.32 4.12 -9.99
C ASP A 141 8.48 5.09 -11.17
N ASP A 142 7.37 5.48 -11.82
CA ASP A 142 7.32 6.52 -12.84
C ASP A 142 7.03 7.89 -12.23
N LYS A 143 7.99 8.42 -11.45
CA LYS A 143 8.28 9.84 -11.12
C LYS A 143 7.15 10.89 -11.00
N LEU A 144 5.87 10.55 -10.84
CA LEU A 144 4.78 11.52 -10.97
C LEU A 144 4.13 11.93 -9.66
N PHE A 145 4.19 11.14 -8.58
CA PHE A 145 3.64 11.57 -7.29
C PHE A 145 4.46 11.03 -6.11
N GLY A 146 5.57 11.72 -5.83
CA GLY A 146 6.13 11.80 -4.48
C GLY A 146 5.31 12.81 -3.68
N ILE A 147 4.48 12.29 -2.78
CA ILE A 147 3.91 13.02 -1.64
C ILE A 147 4.16 12.20 -0.39
#